data_AF-A0A8K0NBK3-F1
#
_entry.id   AF-A0A8K0NBK3-F1
#
_cell.length_a   1.000
_cell.length_b   1.000
_cell.length_c   1.000
_cell.angle_alpha   90.00
_cell.angle_beta   90.00
_cell.angle_gamma   90.00
#
_symmetry.space_group_name_H-M   'P 1'
#
loop_
_entity.id
_entity.type
_entity.pdbx_description
1 polymer ?
#
loop_
_entity_poly.entity_id
_entity_poly.type
_entity_poly.pdbx_seq_one_letter_code
_entity_poly.pdbx_strand_id
1 'polypeptide(L)'
;MAAQKPQRTPQEIEDIILRKIFLVSLANPVENNSKVVYLELTAAEILSENKPLMLSRDSMERVLVDRLSGNFPGAEPTFPYLIGCYRRAYEEGRKVASMKDPSVRSEIESAVRQARKLVVSYCRIHAGNPDMFVPTGQVGVSATSELLSLIFSEVSSPMDAFGGNSLGGELSCPPGFLEEFFRDADAESLEPIMVDFFDKLKQSVDRVSALGNFQQPLRALLLLVGFPNCAKTLVNHPRWIPKETYLLIGEGRVIEIASIIGAFLHVSALPDYKEFKSKPDVG
;
A
#
# COMPACT_ATOMS: atom_id res chain seq x y z
N MET A 1 3.94 12.96 -50.21
CA MET A 1 4.87 13.37 -49.15
C MET A 1 4.28 12.91 -47.83
N ALA A 2 4.93 11.99 -47.11
CA ALA A 2 4.44 11.55 -45.81
C ALA A 2 4.77 12.65 -44.78
N ALA A 3 3.74 13.25 -44.18
CA ALA A 3 3.94 14.20 -43.09
C ALA A 3 4.75 13.52 -41.97
N GLN A 4 5.93 14.06 -41.66
CA GLN A 4 6.69 13.67 -40.49
C GLN A 4 5.77 13.85 -39.27
N LYS A 5 5.51 12.76 -38.54
CA LYS A 5 4.81 12.85 -37.25
C LYS A 5 5.53 13.88 -36.38
N PRO A 6 4.82 14.81 -35.73
CA PRO A 6 5.46 15.80 -34.86
C PRO A 6 6.26 15.05 -33.79
N GLN A 7 7.56 15.33 -33.72
CA GLN A 7 8.42 14.82 -32.65
C GLN A 7 8.05 15.56 -31.38
N ARG A 8 7.57 14.82 -30.38
CA ARG A 8 7.26 15.37 -29.07
C ARG A 8 8.53 15.78 -28.36
N THR A 9 8.49 16.88 -27.64
CA THR A 9 9.62 17.32 -26.82
C THR A 9 9.77 16.40 -25.59
N PRO A 10 10.95 16.32 -24.95
CA PRO A 10 11.12 15.53 -23.72
C PRO A 10 10.17 15.96 -22.60
N GLN A 11 9.90 17.27 -22.49
CA GLN A 11 8.95 17.83 -21.52
C GLN A 11 7.52 17.38 -21.79
N GLU A 12 7.09 17.32 -23.06
CA GLU A 12 5.78 16.77 -23.43
C GLU A 12 5.67 15.28 -23.14
N ILE A 13 6.76 14.52 -23.34
CA ILE A 13 6.79 13.10 -23.01
C ILE A 13 6.68 12.90 -21.49
N GLU A 14 7.41 13.70 -20.70
CA GLU A 14 7.34 13.70 -19.24
C GLU A 14 5.92 13.99 -18.75
N ASP A 15 5.30 15.08 -19.22
CA ASP A 15 3.92 15.46 -18.89
C ASP A 15 2.92 14.34 -19.17
N ILE A 16 2.97 13.75 -20.38
CA ILE A 16 2.07 12.66 -20.78
C ILE A 16 2.21 11.44 -19.87
N ILE A 17 3.45 11.07 -19.49
CA ILE A 17 3.70 9.92 -18.64
C ILE A 17 3.24 10.18 -17.21
N LEU A 18 3.56 11.35 -16.65
CA LEU A 18 3.15 11.71 -15.29
C LEU A 18 1.62 11.80 -15.17
N ARG A 19 0.91 12.36 -16.16
CA ARG A 19 -0.56 12.37 -16.19
C ARG A 19 -1.15 10.97 -16.18
N LYS A 20 -0.54 10.03 -16.91
CA LYS A 20 -0.98 8.62 -16.90
C LYS A 20 -0.72 7.95 -15.56
N ILE A 21 0.43 8.21 -14.94
CA ILE A 21 0.78 7.65 -13.62
C ILE A 21 -0.23 8.14 -12.58
N PHE A 22 -0.48 9.44 -12.51
CA PHE A 22 -1.36 10.03 -11.50
C PHE A 22 -2.85 10.01 -11.88
N LEU A 23 -3.22 9.71 -13.13
CA LEU A 23 -4.61 9.83 -13.63
C LEU A 23 -5.22 11.21 -13.36
N VAL A 24 -4.48 12.25 -13.74
CA VAL A 24 -4.88 13.65 -13.55
C VAL A 24 -4.73 14.45 -14.84
N SER A 25 -5.45 15.56 -14.93
CA SER A 25 -5.34 16.55 -16.00
C SER A 25 -5.27 17.96 -15.42
N LEU A 26 -4.41 18.80 -16.01
CA LEU A 26 -4.32 20.25 -15.74
C LEU A 26 -5.07 21.09 -16.76
N ALA A 27 -5.65 20.46 -17.78
CA ALA A 27 -6.53 21.11 -18.74
C ALA A 27 -7.90 20.43 -18.68
N ASN A 28 -8.96 21.18 -18.95
CA ASN A 28 -10.31 20.62 -19.01
C ASN A 28 -10.32 19.40 -19.94
N PRO A 29 -10.66 18.20 -19.43
CA PRO A 29 -10.56 16.98 -20.20
C PRO A 29 -11.56 17.05 -21.37
N VAL A 30 -11.04 16.93 -22.60
CA VAL A 30 -11.86 16.81 -23.81
C VAL A 30 -12.46 15.40 -23.93
N GLU A 31 -11.86 14.42 -23.24
CA GLU A 31 -12.28 13.01 -23.21
C GLU A 31 -12.95 12.66 -21.88
N ASN A 32 -14.13 12.04 -21.95
CA ASN A 32 -14.91 11.54 -20.81
C ASN A 32 -14.30 10.27 -20.18
N ASN A 33 -13.01 10.26 -19.85
CA ASN A 33 -12.48 9.19 -19.00
C ASN A 33 -12.83 9.52 -17.55
N SER A 34 -13.88 8.87 -17.02
CA SER A 34 -14.38 9.11 -15.66
C SER A 34 -13.35 8.91 -14.55
N LYS A 35 -12.23 8.24 -14.85
CA LYS A 35 -11.14 8.01 -13.89
C LYS A 35 -10.10 9.14 -13.83
N VAL A 36 -10.02 10.00 -14.84
CA VAL A 36 -9.04 11.09 -14.89
C VAL A 36 -9.61 12.31 -14.21
N VAL A 37 -8.92 12.80 -13.17
CA VAL A 37 -9.38 13.93 -12.38
C VAL A 37 -8.78 15.24 -12.89
N TYR A 38 -9.63 16.22 -13.15
CA TYR A 38 -9.20 17.58 -13.44
C TYR A 38 -8.86 18.34 -12.16
N LEU A 39 -7.64 18.86 -12.08
CA LEU A 39 -7.12 19.58 -10.93
C LEU A 39 -7.17 21.09 -11.19
N GLU A 40 -8.35 21.68 -10.98
CA GLU A 40 -8.60 23.09 -11.28
C GLU A 40 -7.72 24.04 -10.46
N LEU A 41 -7.55 23.75 -9.16
CA LEU A 41 -6.74 24.57 -8.25
C LEU A 41 -5.27 24.55 -8.65
N THR A 42 -4.69 23.34 -8.82
CA THR A 42 -3.29 23.23 -9.29
C THR A 42 -3.10 23.87 -10.67
N ALA A 43 -4.07 23.76 -11.58
CA ALA A 43 -3.99 24.42 -12.88
C ALA A 43 -3.98 25.96 -12.76
N ALA A 44 -4.84 26.52 -11.92
CA ALA A 44 -4.89 27.96 -11.66
C ALA A 44 -3.57 28.48 -11.04
N GLU A 45 -2.99 27.74 -10.10
CA GLU A 45 -1.70 28.07 -9.49
C GLU A 45 -0.56 28.08 -10.53
N ILE A 46 -0.47 27.05 -11.37
CA ILE A 46 0.58 26.95 -12.41
C ILE A 46 0.47 28.13 -13.41
N LEU A 47 -0.75 28.51 -13.78
CA LEU A 47 -0.97 29.68 -14.65
C LEU A 47 -0.56 30.99 -13.96
N SER A 48 -0.80 31.12 -12.65
CA SER A 48 -0.38 32.30 -11.87
C SER A 48 1.14 32.47 -11.82
N GLU A 49 1.90 31.36 -11.91
CA GLU A 49 3.36 31.34 -11.99
C GLU A 49 3.89 31.64 -13.42
N ASN A 50 3.01 31.92 -14.39
CA ASN A 50 3.34 32.05 -15.83
C ASN A 50 4.03 30.80 -16.42
N LYS A 51 3.73 29.62 -15.89
CA LYS A 51 4.26 28.34 -16.39
C LYS A 51 3.26 27.66 -17.34
N PRO A 52 3.73 26.85 -18.30
CA PRO A 52 2.84 26.04 -19.12
C PRO A 52 2.09 25.02 -18.26
N LEU A 53 0.84 24.71 -18.62
CA LEU A 53 -0.01 23.68 -17.98
C LEU A 53 0.50 22.27 -18.27
N MET A 54 1.68 21.95 -17.76
CA MET A 54 2.39 20.69 -17.94
C MET A 54 2.85 20.16 -16.59
N LEU A 55 2.62 18.88 -16.35
CA LEU A 55 3.21 18.15 -15.24
C LEU A 55 4.71 18.01 -15.50
N SER A 56 5.48 18.32 -14.48
CA SER A 56 6.91 18.11 -14.43
C SER A 56 7.29 17.54 -13.07
N ARG A 57 8.56 17.15 -12.93
CA ARG A 57 9.11 16.71 -11.63
C ARG A 57 8.85 17.66 -10.48
N ASP A 58 8.93 18.95 -10.74
CA ASP A 58 8.80 19.99 -9.71
C ASP A 58 7.35 20.16 -9.24
N SER A 59 6.37 19.76 -10.06
CA SER A 59 4.94 19.88 -9.74
C SER A 59 4.31 18.58 -9.24
N MET A 60 5.04 17.46 -9.22
CA MET A 60 4.47 16.14 -8.90
C MET A 60 3.85 16.06 -7.52
N GLU A 61 4.56 16.56 -6.51
CA GLU A 61 4.08 16.53 -5.12
C GLU A 61 2.82 17.37 -4.95
N ARG A 62 2.83 18.59 -5.49
CA ARG A 62 1.66 19.48 -5.49
C ARG A 62 0.43 18.83 -6.13
N VAL A 63 0.62 18.24 -7.31
CA VAL A 63 -0.43 17.55 -8.05
C VAL A 63 -0.97 16.34 -7.28
N LEU A 64 -0.09 15.55 -6.67
CA LEU A 64 -0.49 14.42 -5.85
C LEU A 64 -1.30 14.88 -4.63
N VAL A 65 -0.85 15.92 -3.93
CA VAL A 65 -1.54 16.47 -2.76
C VAL A 65 -2.94 17.00 -3.12
N ASP A 66 -3.06 17.79 -4.20
CA ASP A 66 -4.37 18.28 -4.66
C ASP A 66 -5.30 17.11 -5.00
N ARG A 67 -4.78 16.08 -5.69
CA ARG A 67 -5.56 14.89 -6.02
C ARG A 67 -6.01 14.10 -4.79
N LEU A 68 -5.18 14.00 -3.75
CA LEU A 68 -5.49 13.27 -2.52
C LEU A 68 -6.40 14.06 -1.57
N SER A 69 -6.28 15.39 -1.56
CA SER A 69 -7.03 16.25 -0.64
C SER A 69 -8.37 16.72 -1.23
N GLY A 70 -8.50 16.73 -2.55
CA GLY A 70 -9.72 17.13 -3.24
C GLY A 70 -10.82 16.07 -3.19
N ASN A 71 -12.07 16.53 -3.14
CA ASN A 71 -13.24 15.66 -3.19
C ASN A 71 -13.74 15.53 -4.64
N PHE A 72 -13.41 14.44 -5.30
CA PHE A 72 -13.73 14.21 -6.70
C PHE A 72 -14.78 13.09 -6.85
N PRO A 73 -15.91 13.34 -7.55
CA PRO A 73 -16.94 12.33 -7.75
C PRO A 73 -16.38 11.09 -8.47
N GLY A 74 -16.61 9.91 -7.90
CA GLY A 74 -16.15 8.63 -8.48
C GLY A 74 -14.65 8.37 -8.36
N ALA A 75 -13.92 9.19 -7.59
CA ALA A 75 -12.52 8.92 -7.27
C ALA A 75 -12.36 7.61 -6.48
N GLU A 76 -11.33 6.85 -6.84
CA GLU A 76 -10.88 5.70 -6.06
C GLU A 76 -10.43 6.16 -4.65
N PRO A 77 -10.61 5.32 -3.61
CA PRO A 77 -10.08 5.60 -2.27
C PRO A 77 -8.56 5.79 -2.28
N THR A 78 -8.04 6.53 -1.30
CA THR A 78 -6.65 7.01 -1.26
C THR A 78 -5.61 5.90 -1.43
N PHE A 79 -5.66 4.85 -0.62
CA PHE A 79 -4.64 3.80 -0.68
C PHE A 79 -4.71 2.97 -1.98
N PRO A 80 -5.87 2.47 -2.45
CA PRO A 80 -5.99 1.82 -3.77
C PRO A 80 -5.50 2.70 -4.92
N TYR A 81 -5.82 4.00 -4.89
CA TYR A 81 -5.36 4.96 -5.88
C TYR A 81 -3.83 5.04 -5.93
N LEU A 82 -3.17 5.16 -4.75
CA LEU A 82 -1.72 5.20 -4.65
C LEU A 82 -1.06 3.90 -5.14
N ILE A 83 -1.61 2.74 -4.80
CA ILE A 83 -1.15 1.45 -5.33
C ILE A 83 -1.29 1.40 -6.86
N GLY A 84 -2.39 1.94 -7.39
CA GLY A 84 -2.60 2.13 -8.81
C GLY A 84 -1.55 3.04 -9.46
N CYS A 85 -1.19 4.15 -8.82
CA CYS A 85 -0.13 5.04 -9.28
C CYS A 85 1.22 4.32 -9.34
N TYR A 86 1.58 3.55 -8.31
CA TYR A 86 2.81 2.77 -8.28
C TYR A 86 2.85 1.74 -9.42
N ARG A 87 1.75 1.01 -9.64
CA ARG A 87 1.63 0.03 -10.74
C ARG A 87 1.81 0.70 -12.09
N ARG A 88 1.14 1.83 -12.35
CA ARG A 88 1.27 2.59 -13.60
C ARG A 88 2.68 3.13 -13.78
N ALA A 89 3.34 3.59 -12.72
CA ALA A 89 4.75 4.00 -12.77
C ALA A 89 5.67 2.83 -13.15
N TYR A 90 5.44 1.63 -12.60
CA TYR A 90 6.18 0.43 -12.99
C TYR A 90 5.97 0.06 -14.47
N GLU A 91 4.72 0.09 -14.94
CA GLU A 91 4.37 -0.21 -16.34
C GLU A 91 4.93 0.81 -17.32
N GLU A 92 4.82 2.12 -17.03
CA GLU A 92 5.41 3.16 -17.86
C GLU A 92 6.94 3.09 -17.84
N GLY A 93 7.56 2.80 -16.69
CA GLY A 93 9.01 2.58 -16.58
C GLY A 93 9.50 1.45 -17.50
N ARG A 94 8.75 0.35 -17.60
CA ARG A 94 9.05 -0.73 -18.56
C ARG A 94 8.96 -0.27 -20.02
N LYS A 95 8.00 0.60 -20.36
CA LYS A 95 7.85 1.15 -21.71
C LYS A 95 9.00 2.11 -22.04
N VAL A 96 9.39 2.96 -21.09
CA VAL A 96 10.49 3.91 -21.23
C VAL A 96 11.82 3.21 -21.51
N ALA A 97 12.07 2.04 -20.90
CA ALA A 97 13.28 1.25 -21.16
C ALA A 97 13.48 0.88 -22.64
N SER A 98 12.41 0.86 -23.45
CA SER A 98 12.43 0.59 -24.90
C SER A 98 12.59 1.84 -25.78
N MET A 99 12.74 3.03 -25.18
CA MET A 99 12.99 4.27 -25.92
C MET A 99 14.35 4.23 -26.62
N LYS A 100 14.38 4.73 -27.87
CA LYS A 100 15.56 4.71 -28.73
C LYS A 100 16.62 5.75 -28.33
N ASP A 101 16.17 6.94 -27.91
CA ASP A 101 17.06 8.03 -27.52
C ASP A 101 17.55 7.82 -26.07
N PRO A 102 18.86 7.60 -25.83
CA PRO A 102 19.38 7.38 -24.49
C PRO A 102 19.20 8.57 -23.54
N SER A 103 19.25 9.80 -24.05
CA SER A 103 19.18 11.03 -23.25
C SER A 103 17.77 11.21 -22.70
N VAL A 104 16.78 11.24 -23.59
CA VAL A 104 15.35 11.30 -23.26
C VAL A 104 14.97 10.11 -22.37
N ARG A 105 15.43 8.89 -22.70
CA ARG A 105 15.19 7.72 -21.85
C ARG A 105 15.67 7.94 -20.42
N SER A 106 16.91 8.39 -20.23
CA SER A 106 17.46 8.60 -18.88
C SER A 106 16.70 9.68 -18.10
N GLU A 107 16.29 10.75 -18.78
CA GLU A 107 15.48 11.80 -18.16
C GLU A 107 14.13 11.25 -17.71
N ILE A 108 13.40 10.60 -18.59
CA ILE A 108 12.07 10.07 -18.29
C ILE A 108 12.14 8.95 -17.25
N GLU A 109 13.15 8.07 -17.28
CA GLU A 109 13.38 7.06 -16.23
C GLU A 109 13.56 7.70 -14.86
N SER A 110 14.26 8.84 -14.79
CA SER A 110 14.42 9.59 -13.55
C SER A 110 13.09 10.17 -13.06
N ALA A 111 12.26 10.72 -13.96
CA ALA A 111 10.94 11.25 -13.60
C ALA A 111 10.01 10.15 -13.07
N VAL A 112 9.94 9.00 -13.75
CA VAL A 112 9.15 7.84 -13.34
C VAL A 112 9.62 7.30 -11.99
N ARG A 113 10.94 7.21 -11.78
CA ARG A 113 11.51 6.77 -10.50
C ARG A 113 11.15 7.71 -9.36
N GLN A 114 11.18 9.02 -9.59
CA GLN A 114 10.78 10.01 -8.60
C GLN A 114 9.28 9.92 -8.29
N ALA A 115 8.42 9.78 -9.31
CA ALA A 115 6.99 9.55 -9.12
C ALA A 115 6.72 8.30 -8.26
N ARG A 116 7.44 7.20 -8.54
CA ARG A 116 7.32 5.95 -7.78
C ARG A 116 7.69 6.12 -6.30
N LYS A 117 8.84 6.74 -6.02
CA LYS A 117 9.29 7.05 -4.64
C LYS A 117 8.32 7.95 -3.90
N LEU A 118 7.81 8.98 -4.59
CA LEU A 118 6.82 9.91 -4.03
C LEU A 118 5.54 9.16 -3.64
N VAL A 119 5.02 8.30 -4.52
CA VAL A 119 3.82 7.49 -4.25
C VAL A 119 4.03 6.58 -3.04
N VAL A 120 5.16 5.88 -2.94
CA VAL A 120 5.48 5.04 -1.77
C VAL A 120 5.52 5.86 -0.48
N SER A 121 6.14 7.04 -0.52
CA SER A 121 6.17 7.97 0.61
C SER A 121 4.76 8.34 1.07
N TYR A 122 3.87 8.67 0.14
CA TYR A 122 2.48 9.01 0.46
C TYR A 122 1.66 7.80 0.93
N CYS A 123 1.96 6.57 0.47
CA CYS A 123 1.38 5.35 1.05
C CYS A 123 1.72 5.25 2.55
N ARG A 124 2.98 5.50 2.93
CA ARG A 124 3.39 5.46 4.34
C ARG A 124 2.74 6.58 5.14
N ILE A 125 2.75 7.81 4.62
CA ILE A 125 2.12 8.96 5.30
C ILE A 125 0.64 8.68 5.56
N HIS A 126 -0.10 8.19 4.56
CA HIS A 126 -1.51 7.86 4.71
C HIS A 126 -1.73 6.68 5.66
N ALA A 127 -0.89 5.65 5.61
CA ALA A 127 -0.98 4.51 6.53
C ALA A 127 -0.69 4.90 7.99
N GLY A 128 0.26 5.81 8.22
CA GLY A 128 0.57 6.35 9.55
C GLY A 128 -0.42 7.41 10.03
N ASN A 129 -1.13 8.08 9.11
CA ASN A 129 -2.10 9.12 9.40
C ASN A 129 -3.38 8.93 8.56
N PRO A 130 -4.26 7.98 8.93
CA PRO A 130 -5.44 7.63 8.14
C PRO A 130 -6.36 8.82 7.86
N ASP A 131 -6.49 9.75 8.81
CA ASP A 131 -7.40 10.90 8.73
C ASP A 131 -6.89 12.05 7.83
N MET A 132 -5.64 12.00 7.36
CA MET A 132 -5.00 13.12 6.65
C MET A 132 -5.68 13.50 5.33
N PHE A 133 -6.14 12.50 4.57
CA PHE A 133 -6.72 12.67 3.22
C PHE A 133 -8.19 12.27 3.16
N VAL A 134 -8.83 12.03 4.30
CA VAL A 134 -10.23 11.60 4.34
C VAL A 134 -11.12 12.85 4.41
N PRO A 135 -12.11 13.01 3.52
CA PRO A 135 -13.05 14.11 3.59
C PRO A 135 -13.75 14.18 4.96
N THR A 136 -13.91 15.38 5.50
CA THR A 136 -14.51 15.62 6.81
C THR A 136 -15.85 14.88 6.97
N GLY A 137 -15.93 13.99 7.96
CA GLY A 137 -17.16 13.26 8.29
C GLY A 137 -17.30 11.88 7.63
N GLN A 138 -16.30 11.41 6.87
CA GLN A 138 -16.23 10.03 6.40
C GLN A 138 -15.25 9.22 7.24
N VAL A 139 -15.57 7.96 7.50
CA VAL A 139 -14.62 6.99 8.08
C VAL A 139 -13.95 6.29 6.90
N GLY A 140 -12.68 6.59 6.67
CA GLY A 140 -11.88 5.92 5.65
C GLY A 140 -11.69 4.44 5.98
N VAL A 141 -11.56 3.59 4.95
CA VAL A 141 -11.06 2.23 5.13
C VAL A 141 -9.62 2.34 5.64
N SER A 142 -9.28 1.52 6.64
CA SER A 142 -7.95 1.60 7.23
C SER A 142 -6.88 1.11 6.25
N ALA A 143 -5.95 1.99 5.89
CA ALA A 143 -4.88 1.71 4.94
C ALA A 143 -3.99 0.53 5.35
N THR A 144 -3.81 0.25 6.64
CA THR A 144 -3.09 -0.93 7.13
C THR A 144 -3.87 -2.23 6.88
N SER A 145 -5.21 -2.19 6.86
CA SER A 145 -6.04 -3.34 6.45
C SER A 145 -5.90 -3.62 4.95
N GLU A 146 -5.80 -2.57 4.13
CA GLU A 146 -5.55 -2.70 2.70
C GLU A 146 -4.11 -3.16 2.40
N LEU A 147 -3.12 -2.68 3.18
CA LEU A 147 -1.76 -3.21 3.12
C LEU A 147 -1.71 -4.70 3.51
N LEU A 148 -2.48 -5.10 4.53
CA LEU A 148 -2.56 -6.50 4.96
C LEU A 148 -3.13 -7.39 3.85
N SER A 149 -4.19 -6.94 3.17
CA SER A 149 -4.77 -7.70 2.06
C SER A 149 -3.83 -7.80 0.85
N LEU A 150 -3.00 -6.78 0.59
CA LEU A 150 -1.94 -6.83 -0.42
C LEU A 150 -0.85 -7.84 -0.06
N ILE A 151 -0.39 -7.86 1.18
CA ILE A 151 0.63 -8.81 1.64
C ILE A 151 0.09 -10.24 1.58
N PHE A 152 -1.16 -10.45 1.98
CA PHE A 152 -1.82 -11.75 1.83
C PHE A 152 -1.91 -12.19 0.37
N SER A 153 -2.20 -11.27 -0.56
CA SER A 153 -2.16 -11.53 -1.99
C SER A 153 -0.76 -11.96 -2.45
N GLU A 154 0.30 -11.29 -1.98
CA GLU A 154 1.69 -11.61 -2.33
C GLU A 154 2.14 -12.99 -1.83
N VAL A 155 1.77 -13.36 -0.59
CA VAL A 155 2.17 -14.65 0.01
C VAL A 155 1.18 -15.80 -0.27
N SER A 156 0.18 -15.55 -1.13
CA SER A 156 -0.82 -16.54 -1.51
C SER A 156 -0.19 -17.70 -2.29
N SER A 157 -0.57 -18.91 -1.93
CA SER A 157 -0.24 -20.15 -2.63
C SER A 157 -1.46 -20.71 -3.34
N PRO A 158 -1.32 -21.46 -4.45
CA PRO A 158 -2.42 -22.18 -5.09
C PRO A 158 -3.23 -23.07 -4.13
N MET A 159 -2.60 -23.56 -3.05
CA MET A 159 -3.28 -24.34 -2.01
C MET A 159 -4.27 -23.52 -1.18
N ASP A 160 -4.06 -22.22 -1.04
CA ASP A 160 -4.92 -21.32 -0.26
C ASP A 160 -6.26 -21.06 -0.99
N ALA A 161 -6.28 -21.23 -2.33
CA ALA A 161 -7.48 -21.12 -3.15
C ALA A 161 -8.40 -22.35 -3.06
N PHE A 162 -7.86 -23.52 -2.72
CA PHE A 162 -8.61 -24.78 -2.71
C PHE A 162 -9.60 -24.90 -1.54
N GLY A 163 -9.54 -23.98 -0.56
CA GLY A 163 -10.42 -23.93 0.60
C GLY A 163 -11.35 -22.72 0.68
N GLY A 164 -11.40 -21.85 -0.34
CA GLY A 164 -12.25 -20.64 -0.33
C GLY A 164 -11.92 -19.61 0.75
N ASN A 165 -10.78 -19.75 1.44
CA ASN A 165 -10.41 -19.01 2.64
C ASN A 165 -9.26 -18.00 2.42
N SER A 166 -9.03 -17.57 1.17
CA SER A 166 -7.98 -16.58 0.89
C SER A 166 -8.30 -15.26 1.60
N LEU A 167 -7.33 -14.76 2.36
CA LEU A 167 -7.39 -13.45 3.01
C LEU A 167 -6.89 -12.33 2.10
N GLY A 168 -6.39 -12.68 0.89
CA GLY A 168 -5.90 -11.72 -0.09
C GLY A 168 -7.03 -10.88 -0.69
N GLY A 169 -6.74 -9.61 -0.97
CA GLY A 169 -7.67 -8.71 -1.67
C GLY A 169 -7.71 -8.96 -3.18
N GLU A 170 -8.66 -8.32 -3.87
CA GLU A 170 -8.73 -8.32 -5.34
C GLU A 170 -7.53 -7.62 -5.99
N LEU A 171 -6.93 -6.68 -5.27
CA LEU A 171 -5.72 -5.99 -5.69
C LEU A 171 -4.49 -6.89 -5.48
N SER A 172 -3.79 -7.20 -6.56
CA SER A 172 -2.46 -7.81 -6.46
C SER A 172 -1.40 -6.78 -6.08
N CYS A 173 -0.37 -7.21 -5.37
CA CYS A 173 0.75 -6.33 -5.06
C CYS A 173 1.54 -6.00 -6.33
N PRO A 174 1.80 -4.72 -6.66
CA PRO A 174 2.68 -4.38 -7.76
C PRO A 174 4.13 -4.86 -7.50
N PRO A 175 4.87 -5.29 -8.53
CA PRO A 175 6.24 -5.78 -8.35
C PRO A 175 7.17 -4.74 -7.69
N GLY A 176 7.92 -5.16 -6.68
CA GLY A 176 8.88 -4.30 -5.97
C GLY A 176 8.26 -3.35 -4.94
N PHE A 177 6.92 -3.29 -4.84
CA PHE A 177 6.25 -2.33 -3.97
C PHE A 177 6.58 -2.57 -2.49
N LEU A 178 6.49 -3.82 -2.00
CA LEU A 178 6.75 -4.12 -0.59
C LEU A 178 8.21 -3.88 -0.22
N GLU A 179 9.14 -4.19 -1.14
CA GLU A 179 10.55 -3.89 -0.96
C GLU A 179 10.76 -2.39 -0.79
N GLU A 180 10.23 -1.56 -1.69
CA GLU A 180 10.34 -0.11 -1.56
C GLU A 180 9.60 0.39 -0.32
N PHE A 181 8.41 -0.13 -0.01
CA PHE A 181 7.61 0.30 1.13
C PHE A 181 8.31 0.04 2.46
N PHE A 182 8.90 -1.14 2.67
CA PHE A 182 9.51 -1.53 3.96
C PHE A 182 11.01 -1.28 4.05
N ARG A 183 11.78 -1.47 2.97
CA ARG A 183 13.25 -1.38 3.01
C ARG A 183 13.74 0.06 3.05
N ASP A 184 13.10 0.94 2.30
CA ASP A 184 13.50 2.35 2.17
C ASP A 184 12.80 3.25 3.20
N ALA A 185 12.16 2.66 4.22
CA ALA A 185 11.48 3.40 5.28
C ALA A 185 12.43 3.68 6.44
N ASP A 186 12.36 4.89 6.99
CA ASP A 186 12.92 5.18 8.30
C ASP A 186 12.10 4.49 9.40
N ALA A 187 12.74 4.17 10.52
CA ALA A 187 12.10 3.40 11.58
C ALA A 187 10.95 4.18 12.26
N GLU A 188 11.09 5.50 12.39
CA GLU A 188 10.12 6.36 13.07
C GLU A 188 8.81 6.47 12.30
N SER A 189 8.86 6.62 10.98
CA SER A 189 7.66 6.65 10.13
C SER A 189 6.98 5.28 10.01
N LEU A 190 7.75 4.19 10.07
CA LEU A 190 7.25 2.84 9.91
C LEU A 190 6.65 2.26 11.19
N GLU A 191 7.15 2.65 12.37
CA GLU A 191 6.70 2.13 13.66
C GLU A 191 5.18 2.19 13.90
N PRO A 192 4.50 3.35 13.78
CA PRO A 192 3.06 3.43 14.04
C PRO A 192 2.24 2.57 13.06
N ILE A 193 2.68 2.48 11.81
CA ILE A 193 2.06 1.63 10.78
C ILE A 193 2.15 0.17 11.19
N MET A 194 3.34 -0.27 11.59
CA MET A 194 3.63 -1.66 11.90
C MET A 194 2.99 -2.13 13.21
N VAL A 195 2.81 -1.25 14.20
CA VAL A 195 2.08 -1.57 15.44
C VAL A 195 0.63 -1.97 15.13
N ASP A 196 -0.12 -1.09 14.45
CA ASP A 196 -1.50 -1.40 14.05
C ASP A 196 -1.55 -2.59 13.07
N PHE A 197 -0.57 -2.70 12.18
CA PHE A 197 -0.48 -3.83 11.26
C PHE A 197 -0.31 -5.18 11.99
N PHE A 198 0.63 -5.28 12.94
CA PHE A 198 0.86 -6.52 13.68
C PHE A 198 -0.34 -6.92 14.53
N ASP A 199 -1.05 -5.93 15.06
CA ASP A 199 -2.29 -6.15 15.78
C ASP A 199 -3.39 -6.75 14.90
N LYS A 200 -3.54 -6.28 13.66
CA LYS A 200 -4.47 -6.83 12.68
C LYS A 200 -4.03 -8.20 12.15
N LEU A 201 -2.73 -8.36 11.93
CA LEU A 201 -2.16 -9.63 11.52
C LEU A 201 -2.40 -10.71 12.60
N LYS A 202 -2.20 -10.37 13.88
CA LYS A 202 -2.54 -11.25 15.01
C LYS A 202 -4.03 -11.59 15.01
N GLN A 203 -4.91 -10.63 14.76
CA GLN A 203 -6.36 -10.88 14.69
C GLN A 203 -6.74 -11.88 13.58
N SER A 204 -6.00 -11.93 12.47
CA SER A 204 -6.28 -12.87 11.37
C SER A 204 -6.05 -14.35 11.72
N VAL A 205 -5.27 -14.62 12.78
CA VAL A 205 -5.01 -15.98 13.30
C VAL A 205 -5.64 -16.22 14.66
N ASP A 206 -6.41 -15.25 15.18
CA ASP A 206 -7.03 -15.39 16.49
C ASP A 206 -8.05 -16.54 16.47
N ARG A 207 -7.82 -17.54 17.33
CA ARG A 207 -8.62 -18.77 17.43
C ARG A 207 -8.73 -19.55 16.11
N VAL A 208 -7.72 -19.46 15.24
CA VAL A 208 -7.66 -20.29 14.04
C VAL A 208 -7.04 -21.65 14.39
N SER A 209 -7.72 -22.74 14.03
CA SER A 209 -7.20 -24.09 14.28
C SER A 209 -6.25 -24.56 13.16
N ALA A 210 -5.62 -25.73 13.36
CA ALA A 210 -4.79 -26.36 12.34
C ALA A 210 -5.56 -26.72 11.05
N LEU A 211 -6.89 -26.73 11.07
CA LEU A 211 -7.74 -26.94 9.88
C LEU A 211 -8.10 -25.62 9.17
N GLY A 212 -7.84 -24.48 9.81
CA GLY A 212 -8.11 -23.15 9.25
C GLY A 212 -6.95 -22.59 8.44
N ASN A 213 -7.12 -21.37 7.91
CA ASN A 213 -6.07 -20.69 7.14
C ASN A 213 -5.10 -19.94 8.05
N PHE A 214 -4.24 -20.68 8.76
CA PHE A 214 -3.15 -20.09 9.53
C PHE A 214 -1.87 -19.88 8.70
N GLN A 215 -1.72 -20.63 7.59
CA GLN A 215 -0.50 -20.64 6.80
C GLN A 215 -0.26 -19.30 6.09
N GLN A 216 -1.29 -18.70 5.50
CA GLN A 216 -1.14 -17.42 4.79
C GLN A 216 -0.73 -16.28 5.73
N PRO A 217 -1.35 -16.08 6.91
CA PRO A 217 -0.84 -15.16 7.92
C PRO A 217 0.57 -15.45 8.41
N LEU A 218 0.94 -16.73 8.59
CA LEU A 218 2.29 -17.10 9.01
C LEU A 218 3.33 -16.73 7.95
N ARG A 219 3.04 -16.96 6.66
CA ARG A 219 3.92 -16.53 5.55
C ARG A 219 4.04 -15.00 5.50
N ALA A 220 2.95 -14.27 5.76
CA ALA A 220 2.98 -12.81 5.85
C ALA A 220 3.91 -12.33 6.99
N LEU A 221 3.81 -12.96 8.18
CA LEU A 221 4.71 -12.67 9.29
C LEU A 221 6.18 -12.94 8.91
N LEU A 222 6.46 -14.07 8.27
CA LEU A 222 7.82 -14.44 7.84
C LEU A 222 8.38 -13.45 6.81
N LEU A 223 7.55 -12.99 5.85
CA LEU A 223 7.93 -11.95 4.89
C LEU A 223 8.33 -10.66 5.61
N LEU A 224 7.51 -10.21 6.56
CA LEU A 224 7.71 -8.97 7.30
C LEU A 224 8.97 -8.99 8.16
N VAL A 225 9.22 -10.09 8.88
CA VAL A 225 10.43 -10.26 9.69
C VAL A 225 11.70 -10.29 8.83
N GLY A 226 11.58 -10.56 7.52
CA GLY A 226 12.67 -10.40 6.56
C GLY A 226 13.15 -8.95 6.38
N PHE A 227 12.34 -7.95 6.76
CA PHE A 227 12.73 -6.54 6.75
C PHE A 227 13.23 -6.10 8.15
N PRO A 228 14.47 -5.59 8.28
CA PRO A 228 15.06 -5.27 9.59
C PRO A 228 14.22 -4.32 10.46
N ASN A 229 13.63 -3.27 9.86
CA ASN A 229 12.82 -2.30 10.59
C ASN A 229 11.50 -2.92 11.08
N CYS A 230 10.85 -3.75 10.26
CA CYS A 230 9.65 -4.49 10.67
C CYS A 230 9.95 -5.47 11.81
N ALA A 231 11.06 -6.20 11.73
CA ALA A 231 11.50 -7.12 12.80
C ALA A 231 11.80 -6.37 14.11
N LYS A 232 12.46 -5.21 14.03
CA LYS A 232 12.72 -4.35 15.18
C LYS A 232 11.41 -3.84 15.80
N THR A 233 10.45 -3.40 15.00
CA THR A 233 9.14 -2.96 15.52
C THR A 233 8.37 -4.11 16.14
N LEU A 234 8.47 -5.33 15.60
CA LEU A 234 7.81 -6.51 16.15
C LEU A 234 8.27 -6.81 17.58
N VAL A 235 9.58 -6.82 17.83
CA VAL A 235 10.14 -7.12 19.16
C VAL A 235 9.93 -5.99 20.17
N ASN A 236 9.81 -4.75 19.69
CA ASN A 236 9.48 -3.58 20.51
C ASN A 236 7.98 -3.37 20.70
N HIS A 237 7.15 -4.20 20.07
CA HIS A 237 5.70 -4.07 20.11
C HIS A 237 5.19 -4.09 21.56
N PRO A 238 4.22 -3.24 21.96
CA PRO A 238 3.68 -3.23 23.33
C PRO A 238 3.15 -4.58 23.80
N ARG A 239 2.61 -5.37 22.87
CA ARG A 239 2.12 -6.75 23.05
C ARG A 239 3.13 -7.84 22.71
N TRP A 240 4.42 -7.53 22.61
CA TRP A 240 5.45 -8.57 22.46
C TRP A 240 5.49 -9.48 23.69
N ILE A 241 5.55 -8.86 24.87
CA ILE A 241 5.40 -9.51 26.18
C ILE A 241 4.23 -8.81 26.89
N PRO A 242 3.06 -9.45 26.99
CA PRO A 242 1.91 -8.90 27.70
C PRO A 242 2.28 -8.57 29.15
N LYS A 243 1.99 -7.34 29.57
CA LYS A 243 2.21 -6.90 30.97
C LYS A 243 0.97 -7.08 31.84
N GLU A 244 -0.16 -7.41 31.23
CA GLU A 244 -1.44 -7.59 31.89
C GLU A 244 -1.42 -8.87 32.73
N THR A 245 -1.67 -8.74 34.03
CA THR A 245 -1.86 -9.89 34.92
C THR A 245 -3.34 -10.16 35.07
N TYR A 246 -3.82 -11.24 34.46
CA TYR A 246 -5.20 -11.68 34.66
C TYR A 246 -5.25 -12.58 35.89
N LEU A 247 -5.94 -12.13 36.95
CA LEU A 247 -6.03 -12.80 38.26
C LEU A 247 -6.47 -14.28 38.22
N LEU A 248 -7.07 -14.75 37.13
CA LEU A 248 -7.60 -16.11 36.96
C LEU A 248 -6.95 -16.90 35.80
N ILE A 249 -6.04 -16.29 35.05
CA ILE A 249 -5.40 -16.90 33.88
C ILE A 249 -3.89 -16.94 34.16
N GLY A 250 -3.31 -18.13 34.27
CA GLY A 250 -1.87 -18.27 34.53
C GLY A 250 -1.02 -17.53 33.49
N GLU A 251 0.15 -17.04 33.91
CA GLU A 251 1.03 -16.18 33.10
C GLU A 251 1.33 -16.75 31.71
N GLY A 252 1.52 -18.07 31.60
CA GLY A 252 1.76 -18.74 30.31
C GLY A 252 0.59 -18.63 29.34
N ARG A 253 -0.66 -18.72 29.83
CA ARG A 253 -1.84 -18.61 28.97
C ARG A 253 -2.05 -17.18 28.49
N VAL A 254 -1.68 -16.19 29.30
CA VAL A 254 -1.71 -14.77 28.88
C VAL A 254 -0.78 -14.53 27.69
N ILE A 255 0.40 -15.15 27.69
CA ILE A 255 1.34 -15.07 26.55
C ILE A 255 0.69 -15.61 25.28
N GLU A 256 0.01 -16.77 25.32
CA GLU A 256 -0.64 -17.35 24.14
C GLU A 256 -1.75 -16.46 23.56
N ILE A 257 -2.59 -15.86 24.40
CA ILE A 257 -3.79 -15.15 23.92
C ILE A 257 -3.57 -13.65 23.68
N ALA A 258 -2.67 -13.02 24.45
CA ALA A 258 -2.52 -11.57 24.43
C ALA A 258 -1.30 -11.12 23.59
N SER A 259 -0.26 -11.95 23.46
CA SER A 259 0.93 -11.57 22.71
C SER A 259 0.73 -11.61 21.20
N ILE A 260 1.58 -10.88 20.46
CA ILE A 260 1.54 -10.89 18.99
C ILE A 260 1.87 -12.27 18.42
N ILE A 261 2.90 -12.93 18.95
CA ILE A 261 3.33 -14.25 18.48
C ILE A 261 2.43 -15.37 19.01
N GLY A 262 1.82 -15.18 20.19
CA GLY A 262 1.00 -16.20 20.85
C GLY A 262 -0.08 -16.77 19.93
N ALA A 263 -0.77 -15.91 19.18
CA ALA A 263 -1.82 -16.33 18.25
C ALA A 263 -1.30 -17.24 17.12
N PHE A 264 -0.03 -17.10 16.72
CA PHE A 264 0.60 -17.99 15.74
C PHE A 264 1.05 -19.32 16.35
N LEU A 265 1.46 -19.31 17.61
CA LEU A 265 1.95 -20.50 18.31
C LEU A 265 0.84 -21.33 18.94
N HIS A 266 -0.36 -20.75 19.10
CA HIS A 266 -1.53 -21.43 19.64
C HIS A 266 -2.19 -22.40 18.65
N VAL A 267 -1.86 -22.31 17.35
CA VAL A 267 -2.42 -23.19 16.32
C VAL A 267 -1.98 -24.64 16.57
N SER A 268 -2.92 -25.49 16.98
CA SER A 268 -2.66 -26.88 17.35
C SER A 268 -3.75 -27.82 16.83
N ALA A 269 -3.40 -29.10 16.70
CA ALA A 269 -4.35 -30.19 16.44
C ALA A 269 -4.99 -30.73 17.73
N LEU A 270 -4.53 -30.26 18.90
CA LEU A 270 -5.07 -30.66 20.20
C LEU A 270 -6.27 -29.77 20.57
N PRO A 271 -7.37 -30.34 21.07
CA PRO A 271 -8.50 -29.55 21.53
C PRO A 271 -8.14 -28.78 22.82
N ASP A 272 -8.59 -27.54 22.91
CA ASP A 272 -8.44 -26.69 24.10
C ASP A 272 -9.75 -26.63 24.91
N TYR A 273 -9.67 -26.05 26.12
CA TYR A 273 -10.81 -25.76 26.97
C TYR A 273 -11.85 -24.92 26.23
N LYS A 274 -13.14 -25.09 26.59
CA LYS A 274 -14.29 -24.53 25.86
C LYS A 274 -14.17 -23.03 25.53
N GLU A 275 -13.60 -22.25 26.43
CA GLU A 275 -13.45 -20.78 26.30
C GLU A 275 -12.36 -20.37 25.30
N PHE A 276 -11.43 -21.28 24.98
CA PHE A 276 -10.28 -21.09 24.08
C PHE A 276 -10.37 -21.96 22.82
N LYS A 277 -11.53 -22.57 22.55
CA LYS A 277 -11.71 -23.40 21.36
C LYS A 277 -11.42 -22.62 20.07
N SER A 278 -10.50 -23.17 19.29
CA SER A 278 -10.19 -22.70 17.94
C SER A 278 -11.24 -23.17 16.93
N LYS A 279 -11.31 -22.49 15.79
CA LYS A 279 -12.19 -22.81 14.67
C LYS A 279 -11.38 -22.96 13.38
N PRO A 280 -11.71 -23.92 12.50
CA PRO A 280 -12.71 -24.99 12.66
C PRO A 280 -12.40 -25.96 13.82
N ASP A 281 -13.42 -26.63 14.37
CA ASP A 281 -13.22 -27.57 15.50
C ASP A 281 -12.38 -28.77 15.06
N VAL A 282 -11.42 -29.17 15.89
CA VAL A 282 -10.45 -30.26 15.60
C VAL A 282 -10.79 -31.58 16.30
N GLY A 283 -11.80 -31.61 17.18
CA GLY A 283 -12.25 -32.83 17.89
C GLY A 283 -12.95 -32.54 19.21
#